data_AF-A0A257A670-F1
#
_entry.id   AF-A0A257A670-F1
#
_cell.length_a   1.000
_cell.length_b   1.000
_cell.length_c   1.000
_cell.angle_alpha   90.00
_cell.angle_beta   90.00
_cell.angle_gamma   90.00
#
_symmetry.space_group_name_H-M   'P 1'
#
loop_
_entity.id
_entity.type
_entity.pdbx_description
1 polymer ?
#
loop_
_entity_poly.entity_id
_entity_poly.type
_entity_poly.pdbx_seq_one_letter_code
_entity_poly.pdbx_strand_id
1 'polypeptide(L)'
;MDLYSYFYSLVKQIPPGRVSTYGALARALGDIRASRACGVMLSQNPDAPRIPCHRVVMSDGSLGGFTHPEGVKKKIERLRAEGVSVENGKVVDFHEILFEDFHTDYPLKALREEQEKLKERVKLEDDFSLGAVGGVDVSYSGRWAYGVLVIMSSPFEVDMVVRGKFRVDFPYIPTYLAFREEPIISSLLSRFDRELILLVDGNGIMHPRFFGLASHIGVKNDVPTIGVAKSQLLGSVVEDKVFVNSRHVGYFVKSGRKRGIYVSPGHRVSLETSLEIVRQYLKHKNPEPLRLAHIYANEFRRSG
;
A
#
# COMPACT_ATOMS: atom_id res chain seq x y z
N MET A 1 1.29 -11.96 5.80
CA MET A 1 1.53 -12.78 4.59
C MET A 1 2.86 -12.33 3.97
N ASP A 2 3.73 -13.28 3.62
CA ASP A 2 4.93 -12.98 2.81
C ASP A 2 4.59 -13.18 1.32
N LEU A 3 4.24 -12.08 0.64
CA LEU A 3 3.87 -12.13 -0.77
C LEU A 3 5.08 -12.32 -1.67
N TYR A 4 6.29 -11.94 -1.22
CA TYR A 4 7.51 -12.15 -1.99
C TYR A 4 7.81 -13.65 -2.13
N SER A 5 7.78 -14.38 -1.01
CA SER A 5 8.02 -15.83 -1.01
C SER A 5 6.97 -16.58 -1.82
N TYR A 6 5.69 -16.20 -1.70
CA TYR A 6 4.62 -16.76 -2.51
C TYR A 6 4.81 -16.45 -4.01
N PHE A 7 5.14 -15.21 -4.36
CA PHE A 7 5.40 -14.84 -5.74
C PHE A 7 6.58 -15.61 -6.33
N TYR A 8 7.68 -15.80 -5.58
CA TYR A 8 8.81 -16.59 -6.05
C TYR A 8 8.49 -18.07 -6.22
N SER A 9 7.55 -18.63 -5.45
CA SER A 9 7.08 -20.00 -5.68
C SER A 9 6.33 -20.12 -7.00
N LEU A 10 5.52 -19.12 -7.38
CA LEU A 10 4.88 -19.07 -8.70
C LEU A 10 5.91 -18.98 -9.83
N VAL A 11 6.91 -18.11 -9.71
CA VAL A 11 7.95 -17.95 -10.74
C VAL A 11 8.70 -19.26 -10.98
N LYS A 12 8.92 -20.08 -9.94
CA LYS A 12 9.57 -21.39 -10.05
C LYS A 12 8.75 -22.44 -10.81
N GLN A 13 7.44 -22.23 -10.98
CA GLN A 13 6.59 -23.15 -11.74
C GLN A 13 6.80 -23.04 -13.26
N ILE A 14 7.36 -21.93 -13.75
CA ILE A 14 7.60 -21.73 -15.19
C ILE A 14 8.67 -22.73 -15.65
N PRO A 15 8.37 -23.73 -16.50
CA PRO A 15 9.33 -24.76 -16.86
C PRO A 15 10.41 -24.22 -17.82
N PRO A 16 11.59 -24.87 -17.91
CA PRO A 16 12.55 -24.60 -18.98
C PRO A 16 11.87 -24.71 -20.36
N GLY A 17 12.27 -23.87 -21.30
CA GLY A 17 11.68 -23.82 -22.65
C GLY A 17 10.37 -23.04 -22.74
N ARG A 18 9.85 -22.52 -21.62
CA ARG A 18 8.65 -21.66 -21.60
C ARG A 18 8.94 -20.31 -20.95
N VAL A 19 8.10 -19.34 -21.28
CA VAL A 19 8.15 -17.98 -20.72
C VAL A 19 6.79 -17.59 -20.15
N SER A 20 6.78 -16.69 -19.18
CA SER A 20 5.54 -16.10 -18.67
C SER A 20 5.65 -14.58 -18.64
N THR A 21 4.56 -13.89 -18.30
CA THR A 21 4.53 -12.43 -18.24
C THR A 21 4.25 -11.93 -16.83
N TYR A 22 4.64 -10.69 -16.56
CA TYR A 22 4.24 -10.02 -15.31
C TYR A 22 2.72 -10.01 -15.11
N GLY A 23 1.94 -9.92 -16.20
CA GLY A 23 0.48 -9.96 -16.16
C GLY A 23 -0.08 -11.33 -15.81
N ALA A 24 0.50 -12.40 -16.36
CA ALA A 24 0.13 -13.77 -16.03
C ALA A 24 0.41 -14.09 -14.55
N LEU A 25 1.60 -13.72 -14.06
CA LEU A 25 1.93 -13.84 -12.63
C LEU A 25 1.01 -12.99 -11.74
N ALA A 26 0.66 -11.77 -12.14
CA ALA A 26 -0.28 -10.93 -11.40
C ALA A 26 -1.70 -11.55 -11.34
N ARG A 27 -2.16 -12.16 -12.43
CA ARG A 27 -3.40 -12.95 -12.45
C ARG A 27 -3.30 -14.17 -11.53
N ALA A 28 -2.18 -14.88 -11.54
CA ALA A 28 -1.94 -15.99 -10.62
C ALA A 28 -1.90 -15.54 -9.14
N LEU A 29 -1.44 -14.32 -8.85
CA LEU A 29 -1.59 -13.72 -7.53
C LEU A 29 -3.04 -13.35 -7.18
N GLY A 30 -3.94 -13.23 -8.16
CA GLY A 30 -5.37 -12.93 -7.97
C GLY A 30 -5.79 -11.50 -8.36
N ASP A 31 -4.88 -10.65 -8.86
CA ASP A 31 -5.22 -9.31 -9.35
C ASP A 31 -4.20 -8.78 -10.36
N ILE A 32 -4.66 -8.47 -11.58
CA ILE A 32 -3.82 -7.89 -12.64
C ILE A 32 -3.12 -6.58 -12.22
N ARG A 33 -3.67 -5.84 -11.25
CA ARG A 33 -3.05 -4.63 -10.68
C ARG A 33 -1.68 -4.89 -10.05
N ALA A 34 -1.36 -6.14 -9.70
CA ALA A 34 -0.07 -6.54 -9.17
C ALA A 34 1.05 -6.62 -10.23
N SER A 35 0.77 -6.38 -11.52
CA SER A 35 1.77 -6.52 -12.59
C SER A 35 3.06 -5.72 -12.33
N ARG A 36 2.94 -4.46 -11.90
CA ARG A 36 4.11 -3.64 -11.54
C ARG A 36 4.83 -4.18 -10.30
N ALA A 37 4.07 -4.68 -9.32
CA ALA A 37 4.64 -5.26 -8.11
C ALA A 37 5.41 -6.56 -8.40
N CYS A 38 4.96 -7.37 -9.37
CA CYS A 38 5.71 -8.53 -9.85
C CYS A 38 7.11 -8.11 -10.35
N GLY A 39 7.19 -7.02 -11.12
CA GLY A 39 8.47 -6.45 -11.55
C GLY A 39 9.37 -6.02 -10.39
N VAL A 40 8.80 -5.34 -9.38
CA VAL A 40 9.54 -4.93 -8.17
C VAL A 40 10.02 -6.14 -7.36
N MET A 41 9.18 -7.18 -7.22
CA MET A 41 9.58 -8.40 -6.53
C MET A 41 10.69 -9.14 -7.28
N LEU A 42 10.66 -9.19 -8.62
CA LEU A 42 11.73 -9.79 -9.41
C LEU A 42 13.04 -9.00 -9.38
N SER A 43 12.99 -7.67 -9.32
CA SER A 43 14.23 -6.87 -9.20
C SER A 43 14.92 -7.05 -7.85
N GLN A 44 14.20 -7.58 -6.85
CA GLN A 44 14.69 -7.92 -5.51
C GLN A 44 14.89 -9.42 -5.32
N ASN A 45 14.92 -10.20 -6.42
CA ASN A 45 15.12 -11.63 -6.38
C ASN A 45 16.42 -11.98 -5.62
N PRO A 46 16.33 -12.69 -4.48
CA PRO A 46 17.50 -12.98 -3.64
C PRO A 46 18.40 -14.10 -4.19
N ASP A 47 17.92 -14.88 -5.16
CA ASP A 47 18.59 -16.08 -5.66
C ASP A 47 18.36 -16.28 -7.16
N ALA A 48 19.09 -15.48 -7.96
CA ALA A 48 19.32 -15.77 -9.36
C ALA A 48 20.50 -16.77 -9.42
N PRO A 49 20.25 -18.08 -9.55
CA PRO A 49 19.56 -18.70 -10.69
C PRO A 49 18.34 -19.58 -10.34
N ARG A 50 18.08 -19.86 -9.05
CA ARG A 50 17.05 -20.80 -8.60
C ARG A 50 15.63 -20.27 -8.78
N ILE A 51 15.47 -18.95 -8.77
CA ILE A 51 14.24 -18.26 -9.18
C ILE A 51 14.43 -17.82 -10.64
N PRO A 52 13.74 -18.45 -11.62
CA PRO A 52 14.01 -18.27 -13.05
C PRO A 52 13.44 -16.96 -13.60
N CYS A 53 13.93 -15.82 -13.09
CA CYS A 53 13.48 -14.49 -13.50
C CYS A 53 13.71 -14.18 -14.98
N HIS A 54 14.66 -14.87 -15.63
CA HIS A 54 14.92 -14.76 -17.06
C HIS A 54 13.76 -15.30 -17.92
N ARG A 55 12.89 -16.15 -17.37
CA ARG A 55 11.69 -16.66 -18.05
C ARG A 55 10.50 -15.70 -17.99
N VAL A 56 10.61 -14.58 -17.27
CA VAL A 56 9.53 -13.58 -17.17
C VAL A 56 9.80 -12.42 -18.14
N VAL A 57 8.88 -12.18 -19.07
CA VAL A 57 8.99 -11.20 -20.16
C VAL A 57 7.82 -10.21 -20.16
N MET A 58 7.89 -9.21 -21.02
CA MET A 58 6.80 -8.25 -21.23
C MET A 58 5.61 -8.92 -21.93
N SER A 59 4.45 -8.26 -21.92
CA SER A 59 3.22 -8.79 -22.51
C SER A 59 3.29 -9.00 -24.02
N ASP A 60 4.22 -8.35 -24.71
CA ASP A 60 4.45 -8.45 -26.16
C ASP A 60 5.63 -9.38 -26.51
N GLY A 61 6.10 -10.18 -25.54
CA GLY A 61 7.24 -11.07 -25.69
C GLY A 61 8.61 -10.39 -25.65
N SER A 62 8.67 -9.05 -25.51
CA SER A 62 9.95 -8.35 -25.36
C SER A 62 10.62 -8.63 -24.01
N LEU A 63 11.95 -8.66 -23.98
CA LEU A 63 12.70 -9.06 -22.77
C LEU A 63 12.78 -7.99 -21.66
N GLY A 64 12.04 -6.88 -21.78
CA GLY A 64 12.12 -5.69 -20.92
C GLY A 64 12.18 -5.93 -19.40
N GLY A 65 12.62 -4.90 -18.67
CA GLY A 65 12.75 -4.95 -17.20
C GLY A 65 14.19 -5.09 -16.66
N PHE A 66 15.21 -5.11 -17.54
CA PHE A 66 16.61 -5.02 -17.16
C PHE A 66 17.14 -3.64 -17.50
N THR A 67 17.53 -2.88 -16.48
CA THR A 67 18.11 -1.54 -16.63
C THR A 67 19.58 -1.56 -17.07
N HIS A 68 20.24 -2.72 -17.03
CA HIS A 68 21.64 -2.89 -17.41
C HIS A 68 21.77 -3.75 -18.69
N PRO A 69 22.52 -3.30 -19.72
CA PRO A 69 22.72 -4.05 -20.97
C PRO A 69 23.24 -5.48 -20.77
N GLU A 70 24.14 -5.68 -19.81
CA GLU A 70 24.64 -7.01 -19.46
C GLU A 70 23.57 -7.95 -18.90
N GLY A 71 22.54 -7.41 -18.24
CA GLY A 71 21.43 -8.20 -17.71
C GLY A 71 20.56 -8.78 -18.82
N VAL A 72 20.33 -8.00 -19.89
CA VAL A 72 19.60 -8.47 -21.08
C VAL A 72 20.38 -9.58 -21.78
N LYS A 73 21.70 -9.40 -21.95
CA LYS A 73 22.57 -10.42 -22.57
C LYS A 73 22.52 -11.75 -21.82
N LYS A 74 22.69 -11.71 -20.48
CA LYS A 74 22.61 -12.92 -19.63
C LYS A 74 21.23 -13.57 -19.69
N LYS A 75 20.14 -12.79 -19.75
CA LYS A 75 18.79 -13.33 -19.92
C LYS A 75 18.62 -14.08 -21.24
N ILE A 76 19.14 -13.52 -22.34
CA ILE A 76 19.12 -14.17 -23.67
C ILE A 76 19.92 -15.48 -23.64
N GLU A 77 21.12 -15.47 -23.06
CA GLU A 77 21.96 -16.67 -22.95
C GLU A 77 21.24 -17.80 -22.19
N ARG A 78 20.60 -17.47 -21.05
CA ARG A 78 19.83 -18.45 -20.25
C ARG A 78 18.59 -18.96 -20.97
N LEU A 79 17.87 -18.09 -21.69
CA LEU A 79 16.71 -18.49 -22.50
C LEU A 79 17.11 -19.43 -23.63
N ARG A 80 18.19 -19.11 -24.37
CA ARG A 80 18.70 -19.95 -25.46
C ARG A 80 19.21 -21.30 -24.95
N ALA A 81 19.87 -21.33 -23.78
CA ALA A 81 20.28 -22.58 -23.14
C ALA A 81 19.10 -23.49 -22.77
N GLU A 82 17.90 -22.94 -22.67
CA GLU A 82 16.65 -23.67 -22.41
C GLU A 82 15.83 -23.92 -23.68
N GLY A 83 16.38 -23.63 -24.86
CA GLY A 83 15.71 -23.83 -26.15
C GLY A 83 14.77 -22.70 -26.56
N VAL A 84 14.78 -21.54 -25.88
CA VAL A 84 13.96 -20.39 -26.24
C VAL A 84 14.72 -19.45 -27.18
N SER A 85 14.24 -19.33 -28.41
CA SER A 85 14.78 -18.41 -29.42
C SER A 85 14.40 -16.95 -29.12
N VAL A 86 15.37 -16.05 -29.31
CA VAL A 86 15.17 -14.61 -29.14
C VAL A 86 15.78 -13.88 -30.32
N GLU A 87 14.96 -13.07 -31.00
CA GLU A 87 15.30 -12.24 -32.15
C GLU A 87 14.87 -10.80 -31.90
N ASN A 88 15.72 -9.82 -32.23
CA ASN A 88 15.44 -8.39 -32.04
C ASN A 88 14.94 -8.03 -30.63
N GLY A 89 15.42 -8.75 -29.61
CA GLY A 89 15.03 -8.54 -28.20
C GLY A 89 13.64 -9.07 -27.83
N LYS A 90 13.03 -9.91 -28.69
CA LYS A 90 11.73 -10.55 -28.47
C LYS A 90 11.83 -12.06 -28.56
N VAL A 91 11.03 -12.74 -27.76
CA VAL A 91 10.87 -14.19 -27.78
C VAL A 91 10.16 -14.59 -29.09
N VAL A 92 10.74 -15.55 -29.82
CA VAL A 92 10.13 -16.16 -31.02
C VAL A 92 9.05 -17.16 -30.58
N ASP A 93 7.99 -17.31 -31.37
CA ASP A 93 6.83 -18.17 -31.07
C ASP A 93 6.24 -17.93 -29.67
N PHE A 94 6.30 -16.66 -29.21
CA PHE A 94 5.96 -16.25 -27.84
C PHE A 94 4.63 -16.83 -27.35
N HIS A 95 3.59 -16.83 -28.19
CA HIS A 95 2.27 -17.33 -27.82
C HIS A 95 2.22 -18.86 -27.63
N GLU A 96 3.08 -19.62 -28.32
CA GLU A 96 3.11 -21.09 -28.25
C GLU A 96 3.83 -21.59 -27.00
N ILE A 97 4.83 -20.83 -26.54
CA ILE A 97 5.62 -21.15 -25.34
C ILE A 97 5.23 -20.34 -24.10
N LEU A 98 4.13 -19.57 -24.18
CA LEU A 98 3.59 -18.83 -23.05
C LEU A 98 3.06 -19.80 -21.98
N PHE A 99 3.46 -19.58 -20.74
CA PHE A 99 3.03 -20.32 -19.56
C PHE A 99 2.10 -19.44 -18.71
N GLU A 100 0.85 -19.84 -18.57
CA GLU A 100 -0.15 -19.18 -17.70
C GLU A 100 -0.82 -20.15 -16.70
N ASP A 101 -0.53 -21.45 -16.78
CA ASP A 101 -1.13 -22.51 -15.95
C ASP A 101 -0.43 -22.62 -14.59
N PHE A 102 -0.59 -21.58 -13.75
CA PHE A 102 -0.03 -21.53 -12.41
C PHE A 102 -0.94 -22.24 -11.40
N HIS A 103 -0.35 -23.09 -10.57
CA HIS A 103 -1.00 -23.59 -9.35
C HIS A 103 -0.94 -22.54 -8.25
N THR A 104 -2.10 -22.02 -7.83
CA THR A 104 -2.19 -20.87 -6.92
C THR A 104 -3.53 -20.82 -6.18
N ASP A 105 -3.50 -20.36 -4.94
CA ASP A 105 -4.68 -20.04 -4.11
C ASP A 105 -5.18 -18.61 -4.30
N TYR A 106 -4.61 -17.85 -5.25
CA TYR A 106 -4.95 -16.46 -5.56
C TYR A 106 -4.91 -15.54 -4.31
N PRO A 107 -3.75 -15.34 -3.66
CA PRO A 107 -3.66 -14.65 -2.37
C PRO A 107 -4.29 -13.25 -2.35
N LEU A 108 -4.15 -12.46 -3.43
CA LEU A 108 -4.75 -11.12 -3.50
C LEU A 108 -6.27 -11.16 -3.62
N LYS A 109 -6.84 -12.23 -4.18
CA LYS A 109 -8.29 -12.44 -4.17
C LYS A 109 -8.78 -12.68 -2.75
N ALA A 110 -8.11 -13.55 -1.99
CA ALA A 110 -8.44 -13.81 -0.58
C ALA A 110 -8.34 -12.54 0.27
N LEU A 111 -7.29 -11.72 0.08
CA LEU A 111 -7.16 -10.43 0.77
C LEU A 111 -8.29 -9.45 0.41
N ARG A 112 -8.78 -9.47 -0.83
CA ARG A 112 -9.92 -8.63 -1.22
C ARG A 112 -11.21 -9.08 -0.55
N GLU A 113 -11.43 -10.40 -0.47
CA GLU A 113 -12.57 -10.97 0.26
C GLU A 113 -12.50 -10.62 1.76
N GLU A 114 -11.29 -10.61 2.34
CA GLU A 114 -11.07 -10.14 3.70
C GLU A 114 -11.43 -8.65 3.85
N GLN A 115 -11.04 -7.79 2.90
CA GLN A 115 -11.42 -6.36 2.93
C GLN A 115 -12.94 -6.16 2.92
N GLU A 116 -13.70 -6.94 2.14
CA GLU A 116 -15.16 -6.84 2.12
C GLU A 116 -15.77 -7.27 3.46
N LYS A 117 -15.25 -8.34 4.09
CA LYS A 117 -15.68 -8.75 5.43
C LYS A 117 -15.37 -7.70 6.50
N LEU A 118 -14.19 -7.08 6.44
CA LEU A 118 -13.79 -6.07 7.43
C LEU A 118 -14.58 -4.76 7.26
N LYS A 119 -14.95 -4.41 6.03
CA LYS A 119 -15.75 -3.23 5.74
C LYS A 119 -17.08 -3.21 6.48
N GLU A 120 -17.72 -4.37 6.67
CA GLU A 120 -18.99 -4.51 7.40
C GLU A 120 -18.87 -4.09 8.88
N ARG A 121 -17.65 -4.05 9.43
CA ARG A 121 -17.38 -3.66 10.80
C ARG A 121 -17.15 -2.15 10.98
N VAL A 122 -17.16 -1.36 9.90
CA VAL A 122 -16.96 0.09 10.00
C VAL A 122 -18.14 0.74 10.72
N LYS A 123 -17.86 1.41 11.84
CA LYS A 123 -18.78 2.31 12.53
C LYS A 123 -18.46 3.76 12.18
N LEU A 124 -19.48 4.59 11.97
CA LEU A 124 -19.36 6.02 11.65
C LEU A 124 -20.03 6.89 12.72
N GLU A 125 -20.05 6.38 13.95
CA GLU A 125 -20.59 7.02 15.13
C GLU A 125 -19.46 7.16 16.15
N ASP A 126 -19.56 8.18 16.99
CA ASP A 126 -18.58 8.43 18.04
C ASP A 126 -18.93 7.56 19.26
N ASP A 127 -18.05 6.61 19.58
CA ASP A 127 -18.17 5.71 20.73
C ASP A 127 -16.87 5.72 21.58
N PHE A 128 -16.24 6.89 21.69
CA PHE A 128 -14.98 7.11 22.39
C PHE A 128 -15.00 8.42 23.18
N SER A 129 -14.20 8.52 24.25
CA SER A 129 -13.88 9.80 24.89
C SER A 129 -12.75 10.52 24.17
N LEU A 130 -12.80 11.86 24.15
CA LEU A 130 -11.75 12.66 23.53
C LEU A 130 -10.42 12.47 24.30
N GLY A 131 -9.56 11.61 23.77
CA GLY A 131 -8.25 11.27 24.32
C GLY A 131 -7.11 11.97 23.56
N ALA A 132 -5.96 11.29 23.47
CA ALA A 132 -4.84 11.78 22.69
C ALA A 132 -5.13 11.67 21.18
N VAL A 133 -4.52 12.53 20.37
CA VAL A 133 -4.56 12.46 18.91
C VAL A 133 -3.20 12.02 18.39
N GLY A 134 -3.20 10.93 17.63
CA GLY A 134 -2.04 10.34 17.01
C GLY A 134 -1.95 10.69 15.53
N GLY A 135 -0.74 10.85 15.00
CA GLY A 135 -0.48 10.84 13.56
C GLY A 135 0.53 9.78 13.23
N VAL A 136 0.28 9.00 12.17
CA VAL A 136 1.18 7.93 11.74
C VAL A 136 1.64 8.12 10.30
N ASP A 137 2.92 7.85 10.05
CA ASP A 137 3.52 7.82 8.72
C ASP A 137 4.52 6.65 8.63
N VAL A 138 4.62 6.06 7.45
CA VAL A 138 5.55 4.98 7.15
C VAL A 138 6.40 5.36 5.94
N SER A 139 7.71 5.44 6.14
CA SER A 139 8.69 5.68 5.08
C SER A 139 9.38 4.37 4.69
N TYR A 140 9.80 4.23 3.42
CA TYR A 140 10.34 2.96 2.90
C TYR A 140 11.73 3.11 2.27
N SER A 141 12.63 2.15 2.51
CA SER A 141 13.92 2.00 1.83
C SER A 141 14.17 0.52 1.50
N GLY A 142 14.15 0.15 0.22
CA GLY A 142 14.20 -1.25 -0.19
C GLY A 142 13.05 -2.07 0.42
N ARG A 143 13.39 -3.12 1.17
CA ARG A 143 12.44 -3.96 1.94
C ARG A 143 12.29 -3.54 3.41
N TRP A 144 12.77 -2.36 3.78
CA TRP A 144 12.62 -1.82 5.12
C TRP A 144 11.56 -0.72 5.15
N ALA A 145 10.73 -0.76 6.19
CA ALA A 145 9.81 0.31 6.57
C ALA A 145 10.25 0.95 7.88
N TYR A 146 10.05 2.25 7.97
CA TYR A 146 10.40 3.12 9.08
C TYR A 146 9.11 3.81 9.51
N GLY A 147 8.43 3.20 10.46
CA GLY A 147 7.15 3.68 10.97
C GLY A 147 7.35 4.64 12.14
N VAL A 148 6.59 5.73 12.14
CA VAL A 148 6.58 6.71 13.23
C VAL A 148 5.15 7.07 13.60
N LEU A 149 4.84 6.99 14.90
CA LEU A 149 3.60 7.47 15.51
C LEU A 149 3.94 8.66 16.42
N VAL A 150 3.31 9.80 16.17
CA VAL A 150 3.43 11.02 16.99
C VAL A 150 2.13 11.22 17.74
N ILE A 151 2.19 11.42 19.06
CA ILE A 151 1.03 11.50 19.94
C ILE A 151 0.99 12.88 20.60
N MET A 152 -0.21 13.47 20.66
CA MET A 152 -0.48 14.79 21.24
C MET A 152 -1.77 14.75 22.06
N SER A 153 -1.73 15.07 23.35
CA SER A 153 -2.93 15.26 24.17
C SER A 153 -3.49 16.68 24.05
N SER A 154 -2.67 17.63 23.58
CA SER A 154 -3.06 19.01 23.33
C SER A 154 -2.55 19.46 21.96
N PRO A 155 -3.30 20.29 21.22
CA PRO A 155 -2.90 20.73 19.89
C PRO A 155 -1.50 21.34 19.88
N PHE A 156 -0.65 20.82 18.99
CA PHE A 156 0.71 21.31 18.73
C PHE A 156 1.75 21.03 19.83
N GLU A 157 1.40 20.27 20.86
CA GLU A 157 2.31 19.80 21.90
C GLU A 157 2.52 18.28 21.76
N VAL A 158 3.76 17.86 21.54
CA VAL A 158 4.10 16.44 21.38
C VAL A 158 4.32 15.81 22.74
N ASP A 159 3.51 14.81 23.07
CA ASP A 159 3.67 14.02 24.29
C ASP A 159 4.73 12.94 24.10
N MET A 160 4.67 12.25 22.95
CA MET A 160 5.44 11.04 22.69
C MET A 160 5.64 10.81 21.20
N VAL A 161 6.78 10.21 20.86
CA VAL A 161 7.07 9.68 19.52
C VAL A 161 7.48 8.22 19.63
N VAL A 162 6.71 7.33 19.00
CA VAL A 162 7.01 5.90 18.91
C VAL A 162 7.59 5.60 17.53
N ARG A 163 8.70 4.87 17.47
CA ARG A 163 9.39 4.53 16.21
C ARG A 163 9.65 3.03 16.10
N GLY A 164 9.68 2.52 14.87
CA GLY A 164 10.07 1.13 14.60
C GLY A 164 10.57 0.90 13.18
N LYS A 165 11.58 0.05 13.04
CA LYS A 165 12.11 -0.42 11.76
C LYS A 165 11.63 -1.84 11.53
N PHE A 166 11.02 -2.10 10.37
CA PHE A 166 10.34 -3.35 10.07
C PHE A 166 10.77 -3.89 8.71
N ARG A 167 10.94 -5.21 8.60
CA ARG A 167 11.07 -5.85 7.30
C ARG A 167 9.69 -5.95 6.66
N VAL A 168 9.60 -5.57 5.38
CA VAL A 168 8.37 -5.55 4.60
C VAL A 168 8.38 -6.70 3.61
N ASP A 169 7.46 -7.64 3.83
CA ASP A 169 7.28 -8.83 3.01
C ASP A 169 6.03 -8.72 2.11
N PHE A 170 5.53 -7.49 1.91
CA PHE A 170 4.42 -7.17 1.01
C PHE A 170 4.77 -5.93 0.15
N PRO A 171 4.83 -6.04 -1.20
CA PRO A 171 5.18 -4.92 -2.06
C PRO A 171 4.06 -3.87 -2.12
N TYR A 172 4.36 -2.69 -2.65
CA TYR A 172 3.29 -1.73 -2.97
C TYR A 172 2.41 -2.26 -4.11
N ILE A 173 1.14 -2.52 -3.81
CA ILE A 173 0.10 -2.85 -4.80
C ILE A 173 -1.07 -1.88 -4.57
N PRO A 174 -1.52 -1.14 -5.60
CA PRO A 174 -2.69 -0.28 -5.49
C PRO A 174 -3.89 -1.03 -4.91
N THR A 175 -4.62 -0.40 -3.99
CA THR A 175 -5.76 -0.95 -3.22
C THR A 175 -5.44 -2.00 -2.14
N TYR A 176 -4.17 -2.45 -2.02
CA TYR A 176 -3.71 -3.35 -0.96
C TYR A 176 -2.70 -2.69 -0.02
N LEU A 177 -2.58 -1.35 -0.05
CA LEU A 177 -1.65 -0.60 0.80
C LEU A 177 -1.85 -0.92 2.29
N ALA A 178 -3.09 -1.08 2.74
CA ALA A 178 -3.38 -1.44 4.13
C ALA A 178 -2.68 -2.73 4.58
N PHE A 179 -2.62 -3.77 3.74
CA PHE A 179 -1.90 -5.01 4.09
C PHE A 179 -0.39 -4.83 4.21
N ARG A 180 0.15 -3.74 3.66
CA ARG A 180 1.55 -3.36 3.78
C ARG A 180 1.83 -2.54 5.04
N GLU A 181 0.93 -1.64 5.42
CA GLU A 181 1.17 -0.68 6.51
C GLU A 181 0.54 -1.08 7.83
N GLU A 182 -0.60 -1.75 7.80
CA GLU A 182 -1.35 -2.10 9.01
C GLU A 182 -0.51 -2.91 10.01
N PRO A 183 0.28 -3.92 9.64
CA PRO A 183 1.12 -4.63 10.60
C PRO A 183 2.17 -3.76 11.28
N ILE A 184 2.68 -2.75 10.57
CA ILE A 184 3.65 -1.78 11.10
C ILE A 184 2.95 -0.87 12.10
N ILE A 185 1.80 -0.33 11.71
CA ILE A 185 1.03 0.61 12.51
C ILE A 185 0.49 -0.09 13.77
N SER A 186 -0.02 -1.31 13.65
CA SER A 186 -0.43 -2.16 14.78
C SER A 186 0.72 -2.37 15.78
N SER A 187 1.93 -2.65 15.29
CA SER A 187 3.11 -2.78 16.17
C SER A 187 3.47 -1.47 16.89
N LEU A 188 3.27 -0.31 16.26
CA LEU A 188 3.49 0.98 16.92
C LEU A 188 2.39 1.28 17.95
N LEU A 189 1.13 1.02 17.61
CA LEU A 189 -0.03 1.20 18.49
C LEU A 189 0.05 0.31 19.74
N SER A 190 0.52 -0.93 19.61
CA SER A 190 0.68 -1.86 20.74
C SER A 190 1.65 -1.40 21.84
N ARG A 191 2.37 -0.29 21.62
CA ARG A 191 3.30 0.32 22.58
C ARG A 191 2.70 1.54 23.29
N PHE A 192 1.40 1.76 23.12
CA PHE A 192 0.67 2.88 23.69
C PHE A 192 -0.68 2.42 24.27
N ASP A 193 -0.84 2.59 25.58
CA ASP A 193 -1.96 2.01 26.34
C ASP A 193 -3.07 3.02 26.72
N ARG A 194 -3.08 4.22 26.12
CA ARG A 194 -4.11 5.24 26.38
C ARG A 194 -5.07 5.35 25.20
N GLU A 195 -6.26 5.91 25.46
CA GLU A 195 -7.21 6.24 24.40
C GLU A 195 -6.58 7.17 23.36
N LEU A 196 -6.69 6.77 22.10
CA LEU A 196 -6.05 7.42 20.96
C LEU A 196 -7.04 7.54 19.81
N ILE A 197 -7.09 8.71 19.20
CA ILE A 197 -7.72 8.92 17.90
C ILE A 197 -6.60 9.05 16.88
N LEU A 198 -6.58 8.16 15.88
CA LEU A 198 -5.48 8.06 14.95
C LEU A 198 -5.79 8.75 13.62
N LEU A 199 -5.02 9.79 13.31
CA LEU A 199 -4.94 10.40 11.99
C LEU A 199 -4.01 9.59 11.09
N VAL A 200 -4.47 9.29 9.87
CA VAL A 200 -3.76 8.49 8.88
C VAL A 200 -3.61 9.28 7.58
N ASP A 201 -2.40 9.34 6.99
CA ASP A 201 -2.16 9.94 5.66
C ASP A 201 -2.73 9.03 4.55
N GLY A 202 -4.04 9.11 4.35
CA GLY A 202 -4.80 8.26 3.45
C GLY A 202 -6.29 8.48 3.59
N ASN A 203 -7.09 7.80 2.78
CA ASN A 203 -8.54 7.91 2.86
C ASN A 203 -9.12 6.95 3.91
N GLY A 204 -10.24 7.34 4.53
CA GLY A 204 -11.15 6.46 5.26
C GLY A 204 -12.24 5.94 4.32
N ILE A 205 -13.51 6.26 4.59
CA ILE A 205 -14.63 5.88 3.71
C ILE A 205 -14.63 6.60 2.35
N MET A 206 -13.80 7.62 2.15
CA MET A 206 -13.60 8.27 0.84
C MET A 206 -12.72 7.39 -0.07
N HIS A 207 -13.19 6.17 -0.34
CA HIS A 207 -12.51 5.15 -1.14
C HIS A 207 -13.54 4.45 -2.03
N PRO A 208 -13.18 3.89 -3.22
CA PRO A 208 -14.16 3.24 -4.11
C PRO A 208 -14.96 2.10 -3.45
N ARG A 209 -14.41 1.50 -2.39
CA ARG A 209 -15.07 0.45 -1.59
C ARG A 209 -15.68 0.94 -0.28
N PHE A 210 -15.64 2.24 0.00
CA PHE A 210 -15.93 2.82 1.32
C PHE A 210 -15.07 2.24 2.45
N PHE A 211 -13.87 1.75 2.11
CA PHE A 211 -12.95 1.07 3.02
C PHE A 211 -11.50 1.37 2.62
N GLY A 212 -11.05 2.57 2.97
CA GLY A 212 -9.69 3.04 2.72
C GLY A 212 -8.70 2.58 3.79
N LEU A 213 -7.48 3.12 3.73
CA LEU A 213 -6.40 2.79 4.67
C LEU A 213 -6.79 3.08 6.12
N ALA A 214 -7.38 4.26 6.40
CA ALA A 214 -7.77 4.64 7.75
C ALA A 214 -8.87 3.71 8.31
N SER A 215 -9.87 3.36 7.50
CA SER A 215 -10.93 2.42 7.88
C SER A 215 -10.36 1.02 8.16
N HIS A 216 -9.43 0.54 7.34
CA HIS A 216 -8.82 -0.76 7.53
C HIS A 216 -8.03 -0.82 8.84
N ILE A 217 -7.14 0.15 9.07
CA ILE A 217 -6.35 0.23 10.31
C ILE A 217 -7.27 0.29 11.52
N GLY A 218 -8.29 1.15 11.46
CA GLY A 218 -9.23 1.36 12.57
C GLY A 218 -10.01 0.10 12.93
N VAL A 219 -10.57 -0.61 11.92
CA VAL A 219 -11.29 -1.87 12.17
C VAL A 219 -10.37 -2.97 12.69
N LYS A 220 -9.14 -3.08 12.18
CA LYS A 220 -8.21 -4.14 12.59
C LYS A 220 -7.68 -3.95 14.01
N ASN A 221 -7.47 -2.70 14.41
CA ASN A 221 -6.89 -2.36 15.72
C ASN A 221 -7.95 -1.93 16.74
N ASP A 222 -9.22 -1.83 16.34
CA ASP A 222 -10.33 -1.31 17.15
C ASP A 222 -10.02 0.08 17.74
N VAL A 223 -9.51 0.97 16.89
CA VAL A 223 -9.10 2.34 17.24
C VAL A 223 -9.89 3.34 16.40
N PRO A 224 -10.40 4.44 16.98
CA PRO A 224 -10.98 5.55 16.23
C PRO A 224 -9.98 6.12 15.21
N THR A 225 -10.35 6.15 13.93
CA THR A 225 -9.45 6.61 12.87
C THR A 225 -10.08 7.66 11.97
N ILE A 226 -9.25 8.61 11.53
CA ILE A 226 -9.61 9.64 10.56
C ILE A 226 -8.58 9.62 9.42
N GLY A 227 -9.07 9.51 8.19
CA GLY A 227 -8.24 9.61 7.00
C GLY A 227 -8.09 11.06 6.55
N VAL A 228 -6.84 11.49 6.35
CA VAL A 228 -6.48 12.81 5.81
C VAL A 228 -5.66 12.62 4.53
N ALA A 229 -6.24 12.93 3.37
CA ALA A 229 -5.59 12.78 2.07
C ALA A 229 -5.21 14.13 1.43
N LYS A 230 -4.08 14.16 0.72
CA LYS A 230 -3.54 15.36 0.04
C LYS A 230 -4.11 15.59 -1.36
N SER A 231 -4.85 14.62 -1.89
CA SER A 231 -5.43 14.64 -3.22
C SER A 231 -6.78 13.93 -3.20
N GLN A 232 -7.71 14.44 -4.01
CA GLN A 232 -9.00 13.80 -4.19
C GLN A 232 -8.81 12.45 -4.88
N LEU A 233 -9.27 11.38 -4.24
CA LEU A 233 -9.26 10.05 -4.85
C LEU A 233 -10.50 9.82 -5.72
N LEU A 234 -11.68 10.26 -5.25
CA LEU A 234 -12.95 10.16 -5.96
C LEU A 234 -13.98 11.17 -5.42
N GLY A 235 -15.16 11.18 -6.05
CA GLY A 235 -16.32 11.97 -5.62
C GLY A 235 -16.40 13.35 -6.28
N SER A 236 -17.43 14.11 -5.91
CA SER A 236 -17.58 15.52 -6.25
C SER A 236 -17.57 16.36 -4.97
N VAL A 237 -17.02 17.57 -5.07
CA VAL A 237 -17.02 18.54 -3.97
C VAL A 237 -18.18 19.51 -4.21
N VAL A 238 -19.06 19.64 -3.24
CA VAL A 238 -20.11 20.66 -3.19
C VAL A 238 -19.88 21.48 -1.93
N GLU A 239 -19.55 22.76 -2.11
CA GLU A 239 -19.03 23.62 -1.04
C GLU A 239 -17.75 23.04 -0.42
N ASP A 240 -17.81 22.57 0.83
CA ASP A 240 -16.74 21.87 1.53
C ASP A 240 -17.03 20.39 1.77
N LYS A 241 -18.16 19.86 1.27
CA LYS A 241 -18.58 18.47 1.44
C LYS A 241 -18.22 17.63 0.22
N VAL A 242 -17.82 16.40 0.45
CA VAL A 242 -17.43 15.44 -0.58
C VAL A 242 -18.48 14.34 -0.68
N PHE A 243 -18.98 14.13 -1.89
CA PHE A 243 -20.02 13.15 -2.18
C PHE A 243 -19.52 12.04 -3.12
N VAL A 244 -19.86 10.80 -2.80
CA VAL A 244 -19.63 9.62 -3.65
C VAL A 244 -20.97 8.90 -3.79
N ASN A 245 -21.46 8.75 -5.03
CA ASN A 245 -22.78 8.16 -5.31
C ASN A 245 -23.89 8.80 -4.46
N SER A 246 -23.91 10.15 -4.39
CA SER A 246 -24.82 10.96 -3.58
C SER A 246 -24.71 10.80 -2.05
N ARG A 247 -23.80 9.95 -1.54
CA ARG A 247 -23.50 9.82 -0.12
C ARG A 247 -22.45 10.84 0.29
N HIS A 248 -22.71 11.59 1.35
CA HIS A 248 -21.70 12.43 2.00
C HIS A 248 -20.65 11.53 2.68
N VAL A 249 -19.39 11.66 2.29
CA VAL A 249 -18.29 10.76 2.73
C VAL A 249 -17.13 11.48 3.38
N GLY A 250 -17.17 12.80 3.47
CA GLY A 250 -16.10 13.58 4.06
C GLY A 250 -16.13 15.02 3.62
N TYR A 251 -15.05 15.73 3.94
CA TYR A 251 -14.93 17.15 3.72
C TYR A 251 -13.67 17.48 2.93
N PHE A 252 -13.74 18.53 2.12
CA PHE A 252 -12.60 19.24 1.60
C PHE A 252 -12.29 20.42 2.53
N VAL A 253 -11.08 20.42 3.11
CA VAL A 253 -10.62 21.50 4.00
C VAL A 253 -9.53 22.28 3.28
N LYS A 254 -9.80 23.56 3.03
CA LYS A 254 -8.81 24.47 2.45
C LYS A 254 -7.68 24.70 3.45
N SER A 255 -6.45 24.41 3.06
CA SER A 255 -5.27 24.49 3.93
C SER A 255 -4.03 25.00 3.16
N GLY A 256 -3.45 26.13 3.59
CA GLY A 256 -2.28 26.74 2.94
C GLY A 256 -2.57 27.46 1.61
N ARG A 257 -1.51 27.83 0.87
CA ARG A 257 -1.60 28.59 -0.41
C ARG A 257 -1.91 27.72 -1.66
N LYS A 258 -1.72 26.40 -1.60
CA LYS A 258 -2.01 25.42 -2.68
C LYS A 258 -3.31 24.63 -2.35
N ARG A 259 -3.69 23.62 -3.17
CA ARG A 259 -4.83 22.71 -2.91
C ARG A 259 -4.83 22.18 -1.46
N GLY A 260 -6.02 22.11 -0.87
CA GLY A 260 -6.30 21.68 0.51
C GLY A 260 -6.19 20.17 0.75
N ILE A 261 -6.75 19.71 1.87
CA ILE A 261 -6.80 18.30 2.29
C ILE A 261 -8.23 17.77 2.21
N TYR A 262 -8.35 16.45 2.13
CA TYR A 262 -9.62 15.72 2.14
C TYR A 262 -9.68 14.91 3.43
N VAL A 263 -10.74 15.09 4.19
CA VAL A 263 -10.95 14.45 5.49
C VAL A 263 -12.10 13.47 5.37
N SER A 264 -11.92 12.24 5.82
CA SER A 264 -13.00 11.26 5.88
C SER A 264 -12.86 10.36 7.10
N PRO A 265 -13.97 9.99 7.75
CA PRO A 265 -13.94 9.05 8.87
C PRO A 265 -13.41 7.71 8.40
N GLY A 266 -12.59 7.08 9.23
CA GLY A 266 -12.09 5.73 9.06
C GLY A 266 -12.99 4.72 9.74
N HIS A 267 -12.99 4.73 11.06
CA HIS A 267 -13.73 3.82 11.94
C HIS A 267 -14.00 4.51 13.29
N ARG A 268 -15.17 4.26 13.90
CA ARG A 268 -15.55 4.75 15.24
C ARG A 268 -15.45 6.28 15.39
N VAL A 269 -15.69 7.02 14.31
CA VAL A 269 -15.74 8.49 14.33
C VAL A 269 -16.78 8.95 13.31
N SER A 270 -17.58 9.95 13.68
CA SER A 270 -18.55 10.60 12.78
C SER A 270 -17.87 11.50 11.73
N LEU A 271 -18.63 11.93 10.73
CA LEU A 271 -18.15 12.87 9.71
C LEU A 271 -17.78 14.20 10.36
N GLU A 272 -18.66 14.69 11.21
CA GLU A 272 -18.57 15.98 11.90
C GLU A 272 -17.37 15.99 12.86
N THR A 273 -17.25 14.99 13.74
CA THR A 273 -16.12 14.89 14.67
C THR A 273 -14.78 14.68 13.95
N SER A 274 -14.78 13.96 12.82
CA SER A 274 -13.58 13.86 11.97
C SER A 274 -13.08 15.22 11.52
N LEU A 275 -14.00 16.10 11.09
CA LEU A 275 -13.67 17.45 10.64
C LEU A 275 -13.19 18.34 11.79
N GLU A 276 -13.86 18.28 12.94
CA GLU A 276 -13.54 19.06 14.13
C GLU A 276 -12.14 18.76 14.64
N ILE A 277 -11.81 17.47 14.84
CA ILE A 277 -10.49 17.04 15.30
C ILE A 277 -9.41 17.47 14.32
N VAL A 278 -9.62 17.23 13.01
CA VAL A 278 -8.63 17.62 12.00
C VAL A 278 -8.40 19.13 12.01
N ARG A 279 -9.44 19.95 12.14
CA ARG A 279 -9.32 21.42 12.22
C ARG A 279 -8.56 21.87 13.46
N GLN A 280 -8.82 21.26 14.62
CA GLN A 280 -8.15 21.60 15.87
C GLN A 280 -6.62 21.41 15.80
N TYR A 281 -6.16 20.39 15.08
CA TYR A 281 -4.73 20.08 14.91
C TYR A 281 -4.12 20.66 13.63
N LEU A 282 -4.86 21.46 12.85
CA LEU A 282 -4.39 22.02 11.59
C LEU A 282 -3.57 23.30 11.80
N LYS A 283 -2.24 23.19 11.81
CA LYS A 283 -1.32 24.35 11.90
C LYS A 283 -0.87 24.89 10.53
N HIS A 284 -0.64 23.97 9.60
CA HIS A 284 -0.02 24.24 8.31
C HIS A 284 -0.88 23.69 7.17
N LYS A 285 -0.27 22.96 6.22
CA LYS A 285 -1.01 22.26 5.16
C LYS A 285 -1.66 20.97 5.65
N ASN A 286 -1.09 20.31 6.65
CA ASN A 286 -1.61 19.06 7.23
C ASN A 286 -1.73 19.22 8.74
N PRO A 287 -2.56 18.39 9.40
CA PRO A 287 -2.58 18.29 10.85
C PRO A 287 -1.19 18.02 11.41
N GLU A 288 -0.86 18.67 12.52
CA GLU A 288 0.47 18.63 13.11
C GLU A 288 0.95 17.22 13.45
N PRO A 289 0.12 16.30 14.02
CA PRO A 289 0.54 14.91 14.26
C PRO A 289 1.04 14.22 12.97
N LEU A 290 0.30 14.34 11.86
CA LEU A 290 0.68 13.76 10.57
C LEU A 290 1.90 14.44 9.95
N ARG A 291 1.99 15.77 10.07
CA ARG A 291 3.14 16.53 9.55
C ARG A 291 4.43 16.09 10.24
N LEU A 292 4.42 15.96 11.57
CA LEU A 292 5.58 15.54 12.34
C LEU A 292 5.91 14.06 12.10
N ALA A 293 4.91 13.17 12.05
CA ALA A 293 5.12 11.76 11.73
C ALA A 293 5.85 11.61 10.39
N HIS A 294 5.43 12.35 9.35
CA HIS A 294 6.07 12.35 8.04
C HIS A 294 7.53 12.83 8.07
N ILE A 295 7.83 13.90 8.82
CA ILE A 295 9.19 14.42 8.95
C ILE A 295 10.07 13.40 9.65
N TYR A 296 9.63 12.92 10.82
CA TYR A 296 10.38 11.97 11.64
C TYR A 296 10.57 10.61 10.94
N ALA A 297 9.59 10.13 10.16
CA ALA A 297 9.74 8.90 9.39
C ALA A 297 10.79 9.04 8.28
N ASN A 298 10.84 10.20 7.60
CA ASN A 298 11.86 10.48 6.60
C ASN A 298 13.26 10.65 7.20
N GLU A 299 13.37 11.32 8.35
CA GLU A 299 14.63 11.43 9.09
C GLU A 299 15.11 10.05 9.54
N PHE A 300 14.22 9.24 10.12
CA PHE A 300 14.53 7.90 10.59
C PHE A 300 14.97 6.97 9.46
N ARG A 301 14.34 7.08 8.28
CA ARG A 301 14.77 6.36 7.07
C ARG A 301 16.17 6.77 6.59
N ARG A 302 16.56 8.03 6.76
CA ARG A 302 17.87 8.53 6.32
C ARG A 302 19.00 8.13 7.26
N SER A 303 18.70 7.94 8.55
CA SER A 303 19.69 7.64 9.59
C SER A 303 19.91 6.14 9.86
N GLY A 304 19.07 5.24 9.34
CA GLY A 304 19.16 3.79 9.60
C GLY A 304 18.88 2.91 8.41
#